data_AF-A0A2S9HMK6-F1
#
_entry.id   AF-A0A2S9HMK6-F1
#
_cell.length_a   1.000
_cell.length_b   1.000
_cell.length_c   1.000
_cell.angle_alpha   90.00
_cell.angle_beta   90.00
_cell.angle_gamma   90.00
#
_symmetry.space_group_name_H-M   'P 1'
#
loop_
_entity.id
_entity.type
_entity.pdbx_description
1 polymer ?
#
loop_
_entity_poly.entity_id
_entity_poly.type
_entity_poly.pdbx_seq_one_letter_code
_entity_poly.pdbx_strand_id
1 'polypeptide(L)'
;MLFKIDRQELDKVIAGYKPHRHTKKAIQAFQKDMADIEKYVASIEKQKAEKQLQLTKVLVDMEATFDLGERIYLQNEQAHLSKELQGLDFFLEETKERKTKARLKHAPIVAQAIDKDRSELSAAFNEEMNKAVRIVLSETMDCVADVSKMLEAEQKEFEHDVYNCLAGDEVVIDTYRFQNKRVTAETPLEVGYLNITPSDFLQAKNGHNTVKSNSFIVRNYCKEGSNE
;
A
#
# COMPACT_ATOMS: atom_id res chain seq x y z
N MET A 1 1.09 23.74 -24.38
CA MET A 1 1.68 22.98 -23.25
C MET A 1 3.14 22.75 -23.63
N LEU A 2 4.09 23.32 -22.90
CA LEU A 2 5.51 23.35 -23.31
C LEU A 2 6.19 21.99 -23.18
N PHE A 3 5.83 21.17 -22.18
CA PHE A 3 6.33 19.80 -22.00
C PHE A 3 5.27 18.89 -21.35
N LYS A 4 5.38 17.57 -21.56
CA LYS A 4 4.54 16.53 -20.95
C LYS A 4 5.43 15.41 -20.43
N ILE A 5 5.21 14.99 -19.18
CA ILE A 5 5.87 13.81 -18.63
C ILE A 5 5.23 12.56 -19.25
N ASP A 6 6.04 11.71 -19.88
CA ASP A 6 5.62 10.38 -20.30
C ASP A 6 5.57 9.44 -19.09
N ARG A 7 4.44 8.76 -18.91
CA ARG A 7 4.16 7.85 -17.80
C ARG A 7 3.91 6.42 -18.25
N GLN A 8 4.02 6.11 -19.54
CA GLN A 8 3.60 4.82 -20.08
C GLN A 8 4.28 3.64 -19.40
N GLU A 9 5.59 3.74 -19.12
CA GLU A 9 6.33 2.68 -18.41
C GLU A 9 5.88 2.54 -16.94
N LEU A 10 5.59 3.65 -16.26
CA LEU A 10 5.06 3.62 -14.90
C LEU A 10 3.67 2.96 -14.86
N ASP A 11 2.79 3.31 -15.81
CA ASP A 11 1.45 2.72 -15.91
C ASP A 11 1.52 1.21 -16.17
N LYS A 12 2.48 0.73 -16.98
CA LYS A 12 2.74 -0.71 -17.19
C LYS A 12 3.17 -1.41 -15.90
N VAL A 13 4.09 -0.81 -15.14
CA VAL A 13 4.56 -1.36 -13.85
C VAL A 13 3.40 -1.44 -12.85
N ILE A 14 2.59 -0.38 -12.74
CA ILE A 14 1.41 -0.34 -11.86
C ILE A 14 0.42 -1.44 -12.25
N ALA A 15 0.09 -1.57 -13.53
CA ALA A 15 -0.85 -2.59 -14.01
C ALA A 15 -0.33 -4.02 -13.82
N GLY A 16 0.99 -4.22 -13.92
CA GLY A 16 1.64 -5.52 -13.75
C GLY A 16 1.82 -5.97 -12.29
N TYR A 17 1.82 -5.03 -11.35
CA TYR A 17 2.07 -5.33 -9.94
C TYR A 17 0.89 -6.04 -9.28
N LYS A 18 1.18 -7.22 -8.70
CA LYS A 18 0.18 -8.02 -7.98
C LYS A 18 0.45 -7.98 -6.47
N PRO A 19 -0.28 -7.16 -5.71
CA PRO A 19 -0.01 -6.98 -4.29
C PRO A 19 -0.23 -8.27 -3.49
N HIS A 20 0.71 -8.52 -2.58
CA HIS A 20 0.68 -9.60 -1.59
C HIS A 20 0.54 -11.01 -2.19
N ARG A 21 1.12 -11.24 -3.38
CA ARG A 21 0.97 -12.51 -4.08
C ARG A 21 1.51 -13.68 -3.25
N HIS A 22 2.68 -13.51 -2.64
CA HIS A 22 3.31 -14.59 -1.87
C HIS A 22 2.53 -14.85 -0.58
N THR A 23 2.16 -13.79 0.13
CA THR A 23 1.39 -13.88 1.38
C THR A 23 0.03 -14.54 1.15
N LYS A 24 -0.71 -14.15 0.10
CA LYS A 24 -1.99 -14.78 -0.26
C LYS A 24 -1.84 -16.27 -0.51
N LYS A 25 -0.79 -16.68 -1.21
CA LYS A 25 -0.50 -18.10 -1.47
C LYS A 25 -0.14 -18.86 -0.18
N ALA A 26 0.68 -18.26 0.67
CA ALA A 26 1.11 -18.87 1.93
C ALA A 26 -0.07 -19.11 2.91
N ILE A 27 -1.02 -18.16 2.97
CA ILE A 27 -2.16 -18.23 3.87
C ILE A 27 -3.18 -19.31 3.46
N GLN A 28 -3.27 -19.69 2.19
CA GLN A 28 -4.23 -20.71 1.73
C GLN A 28 -4.06 -22.05 2.45
N ALA A 29 -2.81 -22.49 2.67
CA ALA A 29 -2.54 -23.74 3.39
C ALA A 29 -2.97 -23.66 4.86
N PHE A 30 -2.72 -22.53 5.51
CA PHE A 30 -3.19 -22.27 6.87
C PHE A 30 -4.72 -22.25 6.96
N GLN A 31 -5.40 -21.58 6.03
CA GLN A 31 -6.87 -21.52 5.97
C GLN A 31 -7.48 -22.91 5.83
N LYS A 32 -6.88 -23.78 5.02
CA LYS A 32 -7.33 -25.16 4.88
C LYS A 32 -7.19 -25.93 6.19
N ASP A 33 -6.01 -25.91 6.81
CA ASP A 33 -5.77 -26.61 8.09
C ASP A 33 -6.73 -26.11 9.18
N MET A 34 -7.01 -24.79 9.23
CA MET A 34 -7.97 -24.21 10.18
C MET A 34 -9.41 -24.64 9.91
N ALA A 35 -9.84 -24.66 8.64
CA ALA A 35 -11.19 -25.09 8.27
C ALA A 35 -11.44 -26.57 8.62
N ASP A 36 -10.43 -27.43 8.46
CA ASP A 36 -10.54 -28.84 8.83
C ASP A 36 -10.65 -29.01 10.36
N ILE A 37 -9.92 -28.21 11.15
CA ILE A 37 -10.07 -28.18 12.62
C ILE A 37 -11.46 -27.66 13.01
N GLU A 38 -11.97 -26.62 12.36
CA GLU A 38 -13.30 -26.06 12.65
C GLU A 38 -14.44 -27.03 12.34
N LYS A 39 -14.34 -27.77 11.23
CA LYS A 39 -15.28 -28.86 10.92
C LYS A 39 -15.27 -29.95 12.00
N TYR A 40 -14.09 -30.29 12.51
CA TYR A 40 -13.96 -31.28 13.58
C TYR A 40 -14.58 -30.77 14.90
N VAL A 41 -14.35 -29.49 15.25
CA VAL A 41 -14.99 -28.83 16.41
C VAL A 41 -16.52 -28.90 16.28
N ALA A 42 -17.08 -28.49 15.14
CA ALA A 42 -18.52 -28.51 14.92
C ALA A 42 -19.10 -29.94 15.04
N SER A 43 -18.37 -30.96 14.58
CA SER A 43 -18.75 -32.37 14.75
C SER A 43 -18.80 -32.78 16.23
N ILE A 44 -17.82 -32.36 17.04
CA ILE A 44 -17.78 -32.64 18.48
C ILE A 44 -18.93 -31.94 19.21
N GLU A 45 -19.16 -30.65 18.92
CA GLU A 45 -20.25 -29.87 19.53
C GLU A 45 -21.62 -30.47 19.22
N LYS A 46 -21.83 -30.94 17.98
CA LYS A 46 -23.05 -31.64 17.59
C LYS A 46 -23.26 -32.92 18.42
N GLN A 47 -22.24 -33.78 18.51
CA GLN A 47 -22.33 -35.00 19.31
C GLN A 47 -22.54 -34.71 20.80
N LYS A 48 -21.93 -33.64 21.32
CA LYS A 48 -22.11 -33.21 22.70
C LYS A 48 -23.56 -32.81 22.97
N ALA A 49 -24.17 -32.04 22.09
CA ALA A 49 -25.58 -31.65 22.21
C ALA A 49 -26.52 -32.86 22.16
N GLU A 50 -26.28 -33.80 21.24
CA GLU A 50 -27.05 -35.04 21.13
C GLU A 50 -26.97 -35.89 22.43
N LYS A 51 -25.76 -36.07 22.98
CA LYS A 51 -25.55 -36.82 24.22
C LYS A 51 -26.10 -36.11 25.46
N GLN A 52 -26.05 -34.78 25.50
CA GLN A 52 -26.69 -34.00 26.56
C GLN A 52 -28.21 -34.22 26.58
N LEU A 53 -28.84 -34.22 25.40
CA LEU A 53 -30.27 -34.51 25.28
C LEU A 53 -30.61 -35.93 25.75
N GLN A 54 -29.80 -36.92 25.37
CA GLN A 54 -29.93 -38.31 25.84
C GLN A 54 -29.81 -38.39 27.37
N LEU A 55 -28.82 -37.72 27.96
CA LEU A 55 -28.61 -37.70 29.40
C LEU A 55 -29.81 -37.07 30.13
N THR A 56 -30.35 -35.96 29.62
CA THR A 56 -31.56 -35.35 30.19
C THR A 56 -32.74 -36.33 30.17
N LYS A 57 -32.92 -37.08 29.07
CA LYS A 57 -33.98 -38.07 28.99
C LYS A 57 -33.81 -39.20 30.02
N VAL A 58 -32.60 -39.76 30.13
CA VAL A 58 -32.29 -40.81 31.12
C VAL A 58 -32.58 -40.33 32.54
N LEU A 59 -32.22 -39.08 32.88
CA LEU A 59 -32.50 -38.51 34.20
C LEU A 59 -34.00 -38.39 34.49
N VAL A 60 -34.79 -37.96 33.50
CA VAL A 60 -36.26 -37.91 33.63
C VAL A 60 -36.86 -39.30 33.80
N ASP A 61 -36.42 -40.28 33.01
CA ASP A 61 -36.91 -41.66 33.09
C ASP A 61 -36.54 -42.31 34.45
N MET A 62 -35.36 -41.99 35.00
CA MET A 62 -34.93 -42.44 36.34
C MET A 62 -35.82 -41.88 37.47
N GLU A 63 -36.32 -40.65 37.33
CA GLU A 63 -37.23 -40.04 38.30
C GLU A 63 -38.64 -40.65 38.23
N ALA A 64 -39.04 -41.12 37.05
CA ALA A 64 -40.36 -41.67 36.80
C ALA A 64 -40.51 -43.16 37.19
N THR A 65 -39.42 -43.93 37.23
CA THR A 65 -39.47 -45.37 37.53
C THR A 65 -39.23 -45.71 39.01
N PHE A 66 -39.98 -46.70 39.49
CA PHE A 66 -39.80 -47.32 40.81
C PHE A 66 -39.31 -48.78 40.70
N ASP A 67 -39.11 -49.30 39.49
CA ASP A 67 -38.56 -50.64 39.29
C ASP A 67 -37.05 -50.63 39.53
N LEU A 68 -36.57 -51.55 40.38
CA LEU A 68 -35.17 -51.60 40.77
C LEU A 68 -34.26 -52.00 39.60
N GLY A 69 -34.71 -52.91 38.74
CA GLY A 69 -33.94 -53.38 37.58
C GLY A 69 -33.76 -52.26 36.55
N GLU A 70 -34.85 -51.58 36.22
CA GLU A 70 -34.84 -50.42 35.32
C GLU A 70 -33.97 -49.28 35.87
N ARG A 71 -34.05 -49.01 37.18
CA ARG A 71 -33.23 -47.99 37.82
C ARG A 71 -31.73 -48.29 37.75
N ILE A 72 -31.32 -49.54 37.95
CA ILE A 72 -29.90 -49.95 37.78
C ILE A 72 -29.45 -49.77 36.33
N TYR A 73 -30.30 -50.14 35.36
CA TYR A 73 -29.99 -49.96 33.95
C TYR A 73 -29.77 -48.49 33.59
N LEU A 74 -30.72 -47.61 33.95
CA LEU A 74 -30.65 -46.19 33.66
C LEU A 74 -29.47 -45.50 34.38
N GLN A 75 -29.13 -45.93 35.60
CA GLN A 75 -27.96 -45.41 36.31
C GLN A 75 -26.64 -45.74 35.58
N ASN A 76 -26.54 -46.93 34.98
CA ASN A 76 -25.38 -47.29 34.16
C ASN A 76 -25.33 -46.44 32.86
N GLU A 77 -26.47 -46.21 32.22
CA GLU A 77 -26.56 -45.37 31.03
C GLU A 77 -26.19 -43.91 31.33
N GLN A 78 -26.67 -43.36 32.45
CA GLN A 78 -26.29 -42.04 32.95
C GLN A 78 -24.77 -41.92 33.14
N ALA A 79 -24.16 -42.90 33.80
CA ALA A 79 -22.72 -42.92 34.05
C ALA A 79 -21.92 -43.01 32.73
N HIS A 80 -22.40 -43.82 31.77
CA HIS A 80 -21.79 -43.94 30.45
C HIS A 80 -21.85 -42.60 29.69
N LEU A 81 -23.02 -41.99 29.58
CA LEU A 81 -23.22 -40.70 28.90
C LEU A 81 -22.39 -39.57 29.54
N SER A 82 -22.32 -39.54 30.88
CA SER A 82 -21.49 -38.57 31.61
C SER A 82 -20.01 -38.70 31.25
N LYS A 83 -19.51 -39.94 31.14
CA LYS A 83 -18.11 -40.20 30.76
C LYS A 83 -17.84 -39.83 29.29
N GLU A 84 -18.76 -40.11 28.40
CA GLU A 84 -18.64 -39.71 26.99
C GLU A 84 -18.63 -38.19 26.83
N LEU A 85 -19.49 -37.46 27.56
CA LEU A 85 -19.50 -35.99 27.56
C LEU A 85 -18.18 -35.40 28.05
N GLN A 86 -17.60 -35.96 29.13
CA GLN A 86 -16.26 -35.57 29.59
C GLN A 86 -15.18 -35.84 28.53
N GLY A 87 -15.28 -36.95 27.80
CA GLY A 87 -14.38 -37.25 26.68
C GLY A 87 -14.50 -36.24 25.54
N LEU A 88 -15.73 -35.81 25.20
CA LEU A 88 -15.95 -34.78 24.18
C LEU A 88 -15.40 -33.42 24.62
N ASP A 89 -15.52 -33.06 25.90
CA ASP A 89 -14.91 -31.85 26.45
C ASP A 89 -13.38 -31.87 26.34
N PHE A 90 -12.76 -33.02 26.62
CA PHE A 90 -11.33 -33.21 26.41
C PHE A 90 -10.93 -33.01 24.95
N PHE A 91 -11.69 -33.56 23.99
CA PHE A 91 -11.40 -33.36 22.56
C PHE A 91 -11.56 -31.91 22.12
N LEU A 92 -12.53 -31.16 22.67
CA LEU A 92 -12.65 -29.72 22.43
C LEU A 92 -11.43 -28.95 22.91
N GLU A 93 -10.91 -29.26 24.10
CA GLU A 93 -9.65 -28.66 24.58
C GLU A 93 -8.46 -29.02 23.69
N GLU A 94 -8.36 -30.28 23.25
CA GLU A 94 -7.32 -30.72 22.31
C GLU A 94 -7.36 -29.91 21.00
N THR A 95 -8.55 -29.52 20.52
CA THR A 95 -8.65 -28.69 19.31
C THR A 95 -7.99 -27.32 19.48
N LYS A 96 -7.94 -26.75 20.69
CA LYS A 96 -7.22 -25.49 20.95
C LYS A 96 -5.72 -25.68 20.75
N GLU A 97 -5.17 -26.80 21.22
CA GLU A 97 -3.77 -27.14 21.00
C GLU A 97 -3.48 -27.36 19.51
N ARG A 98 -4.37 -28.06 18.79
CA ARG A 98 -4.27 -28.25 17.33
C ARG A 98 -4.27 -26.92 16.57
N LYS A 99 -5.13 -25.96 16.95
CA LYS A 99 -5.12 -24.59 16.38
C LYS A 99 -3.79 -23.88 16.63
N THR A 100 -3.24 -23.98 17.83
CA THR A 100 -1.94 -23.39 18.17
C THR A 100 -0.81 -24.03 17.35
N LYS A 101 -0.78 -25.36 17.23
CA LYS A 101 0.20 -26.07 16.39
C LYS A 101 0.10 -25.66 14.92
N ALA A 102 -1.12 -25.53 14.37
CA ALA A 102 -1.32 -25.04 13.02
C ALA A 102 -0.76 -23.61 12.84
N ARG A 103 -1.02 -22.70 13.78
CA ARG A 103 -0.44 -21.35 13.75
C ARG A 103 1.09 -21.38 13.78
N LEU A 104 1.69 -22.15 14.69
CA LEU A 104 3.16 -22.25 14.81
C LEU A 104 3.81 -22.84 13.54
N LYS A 105 3.15 -23.83 12.91
CA LYS A 105 3.60 -24.43 11.65
C LYS A 105 3.62 -23.42 10.50
N HIS A 106 2.59 -22.60 10.37
CA HIS A 106 2.40 -21.71 9.22
C HIS A 106 2.97 -20.29 9.40
N ALA A 107 3.09 -19.81 10.65
CA ALA A 107 3.63 -18.49 10.97
C ALA A 107 4.97 -18.16 10.29
N PRO A 108 6.02 -19.02 10.35
CA PRO A 108 7.29 -18.70 9.70
C PRO A 108 7.18 -18.61 8.17
N ILE A 109 6.31 -19.42 7.56
CA ILE A 109 6.08 -19.41 6.10
C ILE A 109 5.41 -18.10 5.68
N VAL A 110 4.41 -17.67 6.45
CA VAL A 110 3.72 -16.39 6.22
C VAL A 110 4.66 -15.22 6.44
N ALA A 111 5.48 -15.23 7.49
CA ALA A 111 6.47 -14.19 7.75
C ALA A 111 7.46 -14.04 6.58
N GLN A 112 8.03 -15.16 6.10
CA GLN A 112 8.91 -15.14 4.93
C GLN A 112 8.20 -14.65 3.65
N ALA A 113 6.92 -14.97 3.49
CA ALA A 113 6.13 -14.50 2.35
C ALA A 113 5.89 -12.98 2.40
N ILE A 114 5.66 -12.42 3.60
CA ILE A 114 5.55 -10.97 3.82
C ILE A 114 6.87 -10.28 3.46
N ASP A 115 8.02 -10.82 3.89
CA ASP A 115 9.33 -10.24 3.57
C ASP A 115 9.59 -10.24 2.05
N LYS A 116 9.18 -11.31 1.35
CA LYS A 116 9.25 -11.37 -0.11
C LYS A 116 8.36 -10.32 -0.78
N ASP A 117 7.10 -10.22 -0.38
CA ASP A 117 6.18 -9.20 -0.92
C ASP A 117 6.70 -7.77 -0.66
N ARG A 118 7.33 -7.53 0.51
CA ARG A 118 7.95 -6.23 0.85
C ARG A 118 9.16 -5.94 -0.04
N SER A 119 10.02 -6.93 -0.27
CA SER A 119 11.17 -6.80 -1.15
C SER A 119 10.73 -6.51 -2.59
N GLU A 120 9.73 -7.24 -3.09
CA GLU A 120 9.16 -7.01 -4.43
C GLU A 120 8.52 -5.63 -4.56
N LEU A 121 7.79 -5.15 -3.55
CA LEU A 121 7.26 -3.79 -3.54
C LEU A 121 8.39 -2.75 -3.61
N SER A 122 9.45 -2.93 -2.82
CA SER A 122 10.60 -2.03 -2.81
C SER A 122 11.31 -2.00 -4.15
N ALA A 123 11.52 -3.17 -4.77
CA ALA A 123 12.13 -3.26 -6.10
C ALA A 123 11.25 -2.66 -7.19
N ALA A 124 9.94 -2.95 -7.17
CA ALA A 124 9.01 -2.49 -8.20
C ALA A 124 8.79 -0.97 -8.19
N PHE A 125 8.72 -0.36 -7.01
CA PHE A 125 8.35 1.06 -6.90
C PHE A 125 9.38 1.93 -6.23
N ASN A 126 10.07 1.49 -5.18
CA ASN A 126 10.92 2.43 -4.44
C ASN A 126 12.18 2.78 -5.24
N GLU A 127 12.86 1.77 -5.81
CA GLU A 127 14.07 2.02 -6.60
C GLU A 127 13.74 2.71 -7.93
N GLU A 128 12.79 2.16 -8.68
CA GLU A 128 12.43 2.67 -10.01
C GLU A 128 11.74 4.03 -9.98
N MET A 129 10.88 4.31 -8.99
CA MET A 129 10.29 5.64 -8.84
C MET A 129 11.35 6.68 -8.48
N ASN A 130 12.34 6.34 -7.65
CA ASN A 130 13.43 7.27 -7.34
C ASN A 130 14.31 7.55 -8.57
N LYS A 131 14.56 6.54 -9.42
CA LYS A 131 15.24 6.74 -10.71
C LYS A 131 14.44 7.68 -11.62
N ALA A 132 13.14 7.43 -11.77
CA ALA A 132 12.25 8.26 -12.61
C ALA A 132 12.20 9.71 -12.12
N VAL A 133 12.07 9.95 -10.82
CA VAL A 133 12.07 11.31 -10.23
C VAL A 133 13.39 12.02 -10.50
N ARG A 134 14.53 11.32 -10.41
CA ARG A 134 15.85 11.91 -10.72
C ARG A 134 15.96 12.33 -12.19
N ILE A 135 15.44 11.53 -13.11
CA ILE A 135 15.43 11.86 -14.54
C ILE A 135 14.61 13.13 -14.77
N VAL A 136 13.39 13.21 -14.24
CA VAL A 136 12.53 14.40 -14.40
C VAL A 136 13.16 15.65 -13.80
N LEU A 137 13.82 15.54 -12.64
CA LEU A 137 14.58 16.64 -12.05
C LEU A 137 15.75 17.08 -12.94
N SER A 138 16.47 16.13 -13.55
CA SER A 138 17.57 16.42 -14.49
C SER A 138 17.06 17.15 -15.73
N GLU A 139 16.01 16.63 -16.37
CA GLU A 139 15.41 17.25 -17.57
C GLU A 139 14.92 18.68 -17.28
N THR A 140 14.40 18.92 -16.07
CA THR A 140 13.98 20.26 -15.63
C THR A 140 15.18 21.21 -15.52
N MET A 141 16.31 20.73 -14.99
CA MET A 141 17.54 21.52 -14.88
C MET A 141 18.16 21.81 -16.25
N ASP A 142 18.14 20.83 -17.17
CA ASP A 142 18.61 21.02 -18.55
C ASP A 142 17.80 22.11 -19.26
N CYS A 143 16.47 22.15 -19.08
CA CYS A 143 15.63 23.23 -19.62
C CYS A 143 16.04 24.61 -19.11
N VAL A 144 16.32 24.76 -17.81
CA VAL A 144 16.78 26.04 -17.24
C VAL A 144 18.13 26.43 -17.80
N ALA A 145 19.05 25.47 -17.94
CA ALA A 145 20.38 25.70 -18.48
C ALA A 145 20.32 26.14 -19.95
N ASP A 146 19.47 25.52 -20.77
CA ASP A 146 19.36 25.84 -22.19
C ASP A 146 18.74 27.22 -22.43
N VAL A 147 17.73 27.61 -21.65
CA VAL A 147 17.18 28.98 -21.70
C VAL A 147 18.24 30.00 -21.29
N SER A 148 19.00 29.71 -20.24
CA SER A 148 20.07 30.60 -19.77
C SER A 148 21.16 30.77 -20.82
N LYS A 149 21.59 29.68 -21.50
CA LYS A 149 22.54 29.75 -22.61
C LYS A 149 22.01 30.55 -23.79
N MET A 150 20.73 30.39 -24.13
CA MET A 150 20.09 31.15 -25.21
C MET A 150 20.11 32.65 -24.91
N LEU A 151 19.72 33.04 -23.69
CA LEU A 151 19.73 34.44 -23.25
C LEU A 151 21.14 35.03 -23.20
N GLU A 152 22.13 34.27 -22.75
CA GLU A 152 23.54 34.69 -22.78
C GLU A 152 24.05 34.89 -24.22
N ALA A 153 23.64 34.06 -25.16
CA ALA A 153 24.01 34.20 -26.57
C ALA A 153 23.38 35.46 -27.18
N GLU A 154 22.09 35.68 -26.95
CA GLU A 154 21.35 36.87 -27.39
C GLU A 154 21.96 38.15 -26.80
N GLN A 155 22.34 38.14 -25.52
CA GLN A 155 23.01 39.27 -24.87
C GLN A 155 24.36 39.60 -25.54
N LYS A 156 25.18 38.59 -25.87
CA LYS A 156 26.47 38.79 -26.55
C LYS A 156 26.28 39.35 -27.97
N GLU A 157 25.28 38.86 -28.69
CA GLU A 157 24.94 39.36 -30.03
C GLU A 157 24.44 40.81 -29.96
N PHE A 158 23.54 41.12 -29.03
CA PHE A 158 23.08 42.48 -28.77
C PHE A 158 24.22 43.43 -28.39
N GLU A 159 25.12 43.02 -27.49
CA GLU A 159 26.30 43.82 -27.14
C GLU A 159 27.19 44.11 -28.35
N HIS A 160 27.38 43.12 -29.23
CA HIS A 160 28.15 43.29 -30.46
C HIS A 160 27.46 44.25 -31.44
N ASP A 161 26.17 44.06 -31.71
CA ASP A 161 25.38 44.89 -32.63
C ASP A 161 25.29 46.34 -32.16
N VAL A 162 25.08 46.55 -30.86
CA VAL A 162 25.01 47.90 -30.31
C VAL A 162 26.39 48.55 -30.24
N TYR A 163 27.47 47.80 -29.96
CA TYR A 163 28.84 48.31 -30.08
C TYR A 163 29.14 48.78 -31.51
N ASN A 164 28.77 47.98 -32.51
CA ASN A 164 28.93 48.34 -33.93
C ASN A 164 28.08 49.56 -34.35
N CYS A 165 26.91 49.76 -33.74
CA CYS A 165 26.00 50.86 -34.06
C CYS A 165 26.34 52.18 -33.35
N LEU A 166 26.74 52.14 -32.08
CA LEU A 166 26.82 53.32 -31.21
C LEU A 166 28.20 53.58 -30.60
N ALA A 167 29.10 52.59 -30.58
CA ALA A 167 30.35 52.65 -29.80
C ALA A 167 31.63 52.85 -30.64
N GLY A 168 31.51 53.10 -31.94
CA GLY A 168 32.62 53.51 -32.80
C GLY A 168 32.97 55.01 -32.74
N ASP A 169 32.12 55.83 -32.09
CA ASP A 169 32.26 57.29 -32.00
C ASP A 169 32.14 57.76 -30.53
N GLU A 170 33.23 58.32 -29.99
CA GLU A 170 33.31 58.80 -28.60
C GLU A 170 32.24 59.85 -28.26
N VAL A 171 31.83 60.67 -29.24
CA VAL A 171 30.82 61.71 -29.02
C VAL A 171 29.44 61.09 -28.74
N VAL A 172 29.12 59.99 -29.41
CA VAL A 172 27.85 59.27 -29.25
C VAL A 172 27.81 58.55 -27.90
N ILE A 173 28.92 57.92 -27.50
CA ILE A 173 29.06 57.24 -26.21
C ILE A 173 28.82 58.21 -25.04
N ASP A 174 29.46 59.38 -25.06
CA ASP A 174 29.38 60.38 -23.99
C ASP A 174 28.02 61.08 -23.96
N THR A 175 27.47 61.44 -25.12
CA THR A 175 26.18 62.14 -25.23
C THR A 175 25.03 61.28 -24.66
N TYR A 176 25.03 59.98 -24.95
CA TYR A 176 23.94 59.08 -24.55
C TYR A 176 24.25 58.23 -23.32
N ARG A 177 25.43 58.40 -22.70
CA ARG A 177 25.90 57.65 -21.52
C ARG A 177 25.67 56.14 -21.65
N PHE A 178 26.11 55.56 -22.77
CA PHE A 178 25.76 54.19 -23.15
C PHE A 178 26.21 53.13 -22.12
N GLN A 179 27.27 53.40 -21.37
CA GLN A 179 27.73 52.56 -20.25
C GLN A 179 26.64 52.30 -19.19
N ASN A 180 25.65 53.19 -19.07
CA ASN A 180 24.55 53.07 -18.10
C ASN A 180 23.29 52.39 -18.68
N LYS A 181 23.32 51.98 -19.96
CA LYS A 181 22.16 51.41 -20.69
C LYS A 181 22.32 49.92 -21.00
N ARG A 182 23.08 49.19 -20.17
CA ARG A 182 23.22 47.74 -20.28
C ARG A 182 21.86 47.08 -20.01
N VAL A 183 21.37 46.32 -20.98
CA VAL A 183 20.28 45.38 -20.77
C VAL A 183 20.90 44.17 -20.08
N THR A 184 20.36 43.74 -18.94
CA THR A 184 20.74 42.48 -18.29
C THR A 184 19.75 41.41 -18.73
N ALA A 185 20.19 40.46 -19.55
CA ALA A 185 19.43 39.26 -19.87
C ALA A 185 19.58 38.23 -18.73
N GLU A 186 18.94 38.49 -17.58
CA GLU A 186 18.81 37.47 -16.55
C GLU A 186 17.55 36.63 -16.81
N THR A 187 17.66 35.30 -16.69
CA THR A 187 16.50 34.41 -16.77
C THR A 187 15.52 34.75 -15.64
N PRO A 188 14.29 35.21 -15.92
CA PRO A 188 13.30 35.46 -14.87
C PRO A 188 12.75 34.12 -14.37
N LEU A 189 13.49 33.44 -13.50
CA LEU A 189 13.09 32.17 -12.90
C LEU A 189 12.52 32.41 -11.50
N GLU A 190 11.21 32.21 -11.35
CA GLU A 190 10.58 32.19 -10.02
C GLU A 190 10.84 30.84 -9.32
N VAL A 191 12.04 30.70 -8.74
CA VAL A 191 12.50 29.46 -8.08
C VAL A 191 11.57 29.01 -6.93
N GLY A 192 10.85 29.95 -6.30
CA GLY A 192 9.90 29.67 -5.21
C GLY A 192 8.78 28.68 -5.57
N TYR A 193 8.43 28.54 -6.86
CA TYR A 193 7.41 27.62 -7.33
C TYR A 193 7.94 26.24 -7.76
N LEU A 194 9.26 26.07 -7.77
CA LEU A 194 9.93 24.81 -8.14
C LEU A 194 10.41 24.00 -6.92
N ASN A 195 10.25 24.53 -5.70
CA ASN A 195 10.75 23.88 -4.50
C ASN A 195 9.84 22.72 -4.08
N ILE A 196 10.26 21.48 -4.35
CA ILE A 196 9.58 20.26 -3.88
C ILE A 196 10.22 19.82 -2.57
N THR A 197 9.43 19.80 -1.50
CA THR A 197 9.86 19.45 -0.15
C THR A 197 9.38 18.05 0.27
N PRO A 198 9.97 17.44 1.31
CA PRO A 198 9.47 16.19 1.87
C PRO A 198 7.98 16.23 2.25
N SER A 199 7.46 17.39 2.69
CA SER A 199 6.05 17.58 2.99
C SER A 199 5.15 17.42 1.76
N ASP A 200 5.59 17.86 0.58
CA ASP A 200 4.83 17.71 -0.66
C ASP A 200 4.71 16.23 -1.06
N PHE A 201 5.77 15.45 -0.84
CA PHE A 201 5.74 14.00 -1.01
C PHE A 201 4.82 13.29 -0.01
N LEU A 202 4.76 13.76 1.24
CA LEU A 202 3.82 13.24 2.24
C LEU A 202 2.37 13.52 1.84
N GLN A 203 2.07 14.72 1.34
CA GLN A 203 0.74 15.06 0.82
C GLN A 203 0.38 14.22 -0.42
N ALA A 204 1.33 14.00 -1.32
CA ALA A 204 1.13 13.17 -2.51
C ALA A 204 0.79 11.70 -2.16
N LYS A 205 1.43 11.13 -1.13
CA LYS A 205 1.09 9.79 -0.61
C LYS A 205 -0.34 9.71 -0.07
N ASN A 206 -0.89 10.82 0.41
CA ASN A 206 -2.28 10.93 0.85
C ASN A 206 -3.24 11.21 -0.32
N GLY A 207 -2.76 11.20 -1.57
CA GLY A 207 -3.56 11.47 -2.76
C GLY A 207 -3.73 12.96 -3.07
N HIS A 208 -3.02 13.84 -2.38
CA HIS A 208 -3.10 15.29 -2.61
C HIS A 208 -1.92 15.79 -3.42
N ASN A 209 -2.19 16.34 -4.60
CA ASN A 209 -1.18 17.07 -5.36
C ASN A 209 -1.20 18.55 -4.92
N THR A 210 -0.19 18.96 -4.17
CA THR A 210 -0.08 20.29 -3.56
C THR A 210 1.03 21.14 -4.18
N VAL A 211 1.34 20.96 -5.46
CA VAL A 211 2.17 21.94 -6.19
C VAL A 211 1.31 23.19 -6.43
N LYS A 212 1.25 24.12 -5.47
CA LYS A 212 0.56 25.41 -5.65
C LYS A 212 1.21 26.59 -4.95
N SER A 213 1.50 27.60 -5.76
CA SER A 213 0.71 28.82 -5.72
C SER A 213 -0.12 28.83 -7.01
N ASN A 214 -1.42 29.09 -7.09
CA ASN A 214 -2.52 29.32 -6.17
C ASN A 214 -3.64 28.29 -6.49
N SER A 215 -4.53 27.98 -5.53
CA SER A 215 -5.89 27.37 -5.70
C SER A 215 -6.14 25.84 -5.76
N PHE A 216 -5.71 24.98 -4.84
CA PHE A 216 -6.18 23.57 -4.72
C PHE A 216 -6.46 22.78 -6.03
N ILE A 217 -5.49 22.14 -6.69
CA ILE A 217 -5.84 21.08 -7.66
C ILE A 217 -5.91 19.75 -6.90
N VAL A 218 -7.11 19.44 -6.40
CA VAL A 218 -7.48 18.09 -5.98
C VAL A 218 -7.69 17.27 -7.25
N ARG A 219 -6.66 16.56 -7.72
CA ARG A 219 -6.86 15.47 -8.69
C ARG A 219 -7.08 14.20 -7.90
N ASN A 220 -8.34 13.82 -7.69
CA ASN A 220 -8.70 12.49 -7.20
C ASN A 220 -8.22 11.46 -8.22
N TYR A 221 -7.10 10.79 -7.94
CA TYR A 221 -6.58 9.70 -8.78
C TYR A 221 -7.39 8.39 -8.66
N CYS A 222 -8.55 8.42 -7.99
CA CYS A 222 -9.44 7.28 -7.86
C CYS A 222 -10.90 7.72 -8.08
N LYS A 223 -11.35 7.69 -9.34
CA LYS A 223 -12.72 7.36 -9.82
C LYS A 223 -12.92 7.96 -11.22
N GLU A 224 -12.45 7.26 -12.25
CA GLU A 224 -13.20 7.20 -13.50
C GLU A 224 -14.25 6.10 -13.33
N GLY A 225 -15.32 6.46 -12.62
CA GLY A 225 -16.55 5.70 -12.59
C GLY A 225 -17.59 6.56 -13.29
N SER A 226 -18.01 6.11 -14.47
CA SER A 226 -19.16 6.59 -15.23
C SER A 226 -20.32 6.98 -14.33
N ASN A 227 -21.03 8.06 -14.69
CA ASN A 227 -22.48 8.03 -14.86
C ASN A 227 -23.00 9.37 -15.42
N GLU A 228 -23.68 9.22 -16.56
CA GLU A 228 -24.73 10.05 -17.18
C GLU A 228 -24.44 11.50 -17.56
#